data_AF-A0A7C0XRI6-F1
#
_entry.id   AF-A0A7C0XRI6-F1
#
_cell.length_a   1.000
_cell.length_b   1.000
_cell.length_c   1.000
_cell.angle_alpha   90.00
_cell.angle_beta   90.00
_cell.angle_gamma   90.00
#
_symmetry.space_group_name_H-M   'P 1'
#
loop_
_entity.id
_entity.type
_entity.pdbx_description
1 polymer ?
#
loop_
_entity_poly.entity_id
_entity_poly.type
_entity_poly.pdbx_seq_one_letter_code
_entity_poly.pdbx_strand_id
1 'polypeptide(L)'
;DNGFIPPQKIVDYALKWGDEGTCASFNEPTIHFEYLLDVFRIAKEKGLYNTMVTNASMTIEALKELRNAGLDAMSSDVKGCPDTYRRFMGIPNPDEILKTLSEALRLGIHVEVVYLIVPKANDWDECIDRVIEAHLKYLGAKVPLHINRYYPAYNYYEPPTPLSTLKKVYDKAKREGIEYVYIGNIATTDYLHTRCPKCGKVVIERTHYGVVECKLTRDNRCPYCGYKILVVGKCRRSRKLSYIFI
;
A
#
# COMPACT_ATOMS: atom_id res chain seq x y z
N ASP A 1 -12.14 33.10 -0.59
CA ASP A 1 -11.53 31.93 -1.24
C ASP A 1 -12.27 30.66 -0.89
N ASN A 2 -12.90 30.01 -1.86
CA ASN A 2 -13.72 28.81 -1.66
C ASN A 2 -12.91 27.50 -1.47
N GLY A 3 -11.62 27.58 -1.07
CA GLY A 3 -10.78 26.41 -0.76
C GLY A 3 -10.49 25.44 -1.93
N PHE A 4 -11.10 25.64 -3.10
CA PHE A 4 -10.95 24.75 -4.26
C PHE A 4 -9.62 24.98 -4.99
N ILE A 5 -8.92 23.88 -5.31
CA ILE A 5 -7.69 23.87 -6.11
C ILE A 5 -7.99 23.17 -7.43
N PRO A 6 -7.86 23.82 -8.60
CA PRO A 6 -8.09 23.18 -9.90
C PRO A 6 -7.11 22.00 -10.16
N PRO A 7 -7.51 20.96 -10.91
CA PRO A 7 -6.65 19.81 -11.21
C PRO A 7 -5.27 20.17 -11.78
N GLN A 8 -5.23 21.09 -12.75
CA GLN A 8 -3.99 21.58 -13.36
C GLN A 8 -3.02 22.14 -12.31
N LYS A 9 -3.54 22.84 -11.31
CA LYS A 9 -2.72 23.49 -10.27
C LYS A 9 -2.02 22.47 -9.36
N ILE A 10 -2.65 21.31 -9.11
CA ILE A 10 -2.02 20.20 -8.38
C ILE A 10 -0.84 19.65 -9.19
N VAL A 11 -1.02 19.43 -10.49
CA VAL A 11 0.04 18.92 -11.37
C VAL A 11 1.19 19.93 -11.50
N ASP A 12 0.87 21.22 -11.61
CA ASP A 12 1.88 22.28 -11.67
C ASP A 12 2.73 22.34 -10.38
N TYR A 13 2.12 22.11 -9.22
CA TYR A 13 2.86 22.02 -7.95
C TYR A 13 3.80 20.80 -7.93
N ALA A 14 3.32 19.62 -8.35
CA ALA A 14 4.14 18.42 -8.42
C ALA A 14 5.37 18.63 -9.32
N LEU A 15 5.16 19.22 -10.50
CA LEU A 15 6.25 19.56 -11.43
C LEU A 15 7.20 20.59 -10.82
N LYS A 16 6.67 21.66 -10.21
CA LYS A 16 7.46 22.72 -9.57
C LYS A 16 8.35 22.19 -8.44
N TRP A 17 7.87 21.20 -7.68
CA TRP A 17 8.62 20.60 -6.58
C TRP A 17 9.52 19.42 -6.99
N GLY A 18 9.45 19.02 -8.26
CA GLY A 18 10.25 17.93 -8.81
C GLY A 18 9.80 16.55 -8.33
N ASP A 19 8.51 16.41 -8.02
CA ASP A 19 7.88 15.13 -7.73
C ASP A 19 7.85 14.24 -8.99
N GLU A 20 7.85 12.93 -8.79
CA GLU A 20 7.81 11.95 -9.89
C GLU A 20 6.39 11.45 -10.19
N GLY A 21 5.43 11.78 -9.32
CA GLY A 21 4.06 11.31 -9.41
C GLY A 21 3.09 12.11 -8.54
N THR A 22 1.80 11.85 -8.71
CA THR A 22 0.75 12.33 -7.81
C THR A 22 0.20 11.18 -6.97
N CYS A 23 -0.28 11.48 -5.76
CA CYS A 23 -0.90 10.49 -4.89
C CYS A 23 -2.19 11.06 -4.30
N ALA A 24 -3.31 10.42 -4.58
CA ALA A 24 -4.56 10.66 -3.86
C ALA A 24 -4.55 9.81 -2.59
N SER A 25 -4.52 10.49 -1.45
CA SER A 25 -4.47 9.87 -0.12
C SER A 25 -5.25 10.73 0.87
N PHE A 26 -5.51 10.19 2.05
CA PHE A 26 -6.38 10.72 3.11
C PHE A 26 -7.88 10.68 2.74
N ASN A 27 -8.71 10.23 3.69
CA ASN A 27 -10.09 9.76 3.44
C ASN A 27 -10.16 8.73 2.30
N GLU A 28 -11.36 8.35 1.88
CA GLU A 28 -11.53 7.50 0.71
C GLU A 28 -11.46 8.37 -0.56
N PRO A 29 -10.42 8.25 -1.42
CA PRO A 29 -10.22 9.16 -2.55
C PRO A 29 -11.35 9.11 -3.60
N THR A 30 -12.08 8.00 -3.69
CA THR A 30 -13.20 7.87 -4.64
C THR A 30 -14.36 8.84 -4.37
N ILE A 31 -14.43 9.50 -3.21
CA ILE A 31 -15.39 10.60 -2.99
C ILE A 31 -15.14 11.81 -3.91
N HIS A 32 -13.93 11.91 -4.48
CA HIS A 32 -13.52 12.96 -5.41
C HIS A 32 -13.26 12.38 -6.81
N PHE A 33 -14.00 11.33 -7.19
CA PHE A 33 -13.76 10.53 -8.39
C PHE A 33 -13.52 11.37 -9.66
N GLU A 34 -14.44 12.26 -10.02
CA GLU A 34 -14.35 13.07 -11.24
C GLU A 34 -13.13 14.00 -11.22
N TYR A 35 -12.84 14.59 -10.05
CA TYR A 35 -11.66 15.42 -9.86
C TYR A 35 -10.36 14.63 -10.05
N LEU A 36 -10.30 13.40 -9.55
CA LEU A 36 -9.14 12.52 -9.72
C LEU A 36 -8.95 12.11 -11.17
N LEU A 37 -10.02 11.87 -11.93
CA LEU A 37 -9.91 11.57 -13.35
C LEU A 37 -9.19 12.71 -14.10
N ASP A 38 -9.54 13.96 -13.78
CA ASP A 38 -8.89 15.12 -14.41
C ASP A 38 -7.44 15.28 -13.97
N VAL A 39 -7.14 15.16 -12.67
CA VAL A 39 -5.75 15.23 -12.16
C VAL A 39 -4.89 14.16 -12.81
N PHE A 40 -5.36 12.91 -12.86
CA PHE A 40 -4.56 11.78 -13.37
C PHE A 40 -4.28 11.89 -14.87
N ARG A 41 -5.27 12.35 -15.66
CA ARG A 41 -5.07 12.59 -17.11
C ARG A 41 -3.99 13.64 -17.33
N ILE A 42 -4.09 14.78 -16.67
CA ILE A 42 -3.12 15.88 -16.80
C ILE A 42 -1.73 15.41 -16.32
N ALA A 43 -1.65 14.74 -15.18
CA ALA A 43 -0.38 14.24 -14.62
C ALA A 43 0.30 13.25 -15.58
N LYS A 44 -0.46 12.30 -16.14
CA LYS A 44 0.02 11.33 -17.11
C LYS A 44 0.57 11.98 -18.38
N GLU A 45 -0.11 13.00 -18.91
CA GLU A 45 0.36 13.79 -20.06
C GLU A 45 1.70 14.50 -19.78
N LYS A 46 1.97 14.83 -18.51
CA LYS A 46 3.24 15.43 -18.07
C LYS A 46 4.30 14.39 -17.67
N GLY A 47 4.02 13.10 -17.84
CA GLY A 47 4.96 12.01 -17.54
C GLY A 47 5.07 11.67 -16.05
N LEU A 48 4.14 12.13 -15.21
CA LEU A 48 4.02 11.75 -13.81
C LEU A 48 3.23 10.44 -13.70
N TYR A 49 3.63 9.56 -12.77
CA TYR A 49 2.80 8.41 -12.40
C TYR A 49 1.70 8.82 -11.42
N ASN A 50 0.59 8.09 -11.37
CA ASN A 50 -0.48 8.36 -10.42
C ASN A 50 -0.71 7.19 -9.46
N THR A 51 -0.88 7.50 -8.18
CA THR A 51 -1.17 6.48 -7.15
C THR A 51 -2.37 6.83 -6.30
N MET A 52 -2.99 5.82 -5.70
CA MET A 52 -4.08 5.97 -4.73
C MET A 52 -3.82 5.17 -3.45
N VAL A 53 -4.12 5.77 -2.31
CA VAL A 53 -4.30 5.07 -1.03
C VAL A 53 -5.80 5.03 -0.73
N THR A 54 -6.40 3.84 -0.70
CA THR A 54 -7.87 3.67 -0.73
C THR A 54 -8.32 2.50 0.13
N ASN A 55 -9.59 2.45 0.49
CA ASN A 55 -10.23 1.25 1.01
C ASN A 55 -10.73 0.31 -0.11
N ALA A 56 -10.51 0.67 -1.38
CA ALA A 56 -10.91 0.00 -2.61
C ALA A 56 -12.41 -0.36 -2.72
N SER A 57 -13.26 0.38 -2.01
CA SER A 57 -14.72 0.26 -2.08
C SER A 57 -15.23 1.04 -3.29
N MET A 58 -15.05 0.48 -4.48
CA MET A 58 -15.51 1.05 -5.75
C MET A 58 -15.99 -0.03 -6.70
N THR A 59 -16.79 0.36 -7.68
CA THR A 59 -17.19 -0.54 -8.75
C THR A 59 -16.03 -0.80 -9.72
N ILE A 60 -16.11 -1.89 -10.48
CA ILE A 60 -15.11 -2.23 -11.48
C ILE A 60 -15.09 -1.21 -12.62
N GLU A 61 -16.24 -0.60 -12.94
CA GLU A 61 -16.36 0.48 -13.91
C GLU A 61 -15.57 1.72 -13.47
N ALA A 62 -15.71 2.12 -12.21
CA ALA A 62 -14.96 3.23 -11.65
C ALA A 62 -13.44 2.95 -11.66
N LEU A 63 -13.03 1.74 -11.30
CA LEU A 63 -11.62 1.32 -11.37
C LEU A 63 -11.06 1.40 -12.80
N LYS A 64 -11.84 0.97 -13.81
CA LYS A 64 -11.44 1.04 -15.22
C LYS A 64 -11.28 2.48 -15.68
N GLU A 65 -12.18 3.39 -15.29
CA GLU A 65 -12.07 4.81 -15.60
C GLU A 65 -10.83 5.45 -14.95
N LEU A 66 -10.53 5.11 -13.68
CA LEU A 66 -9.29 5.55 -13.02
C LEU A 66 -8.05 5.03 -13.74
N ARG A 67 -8.05 3.76 -14.17
CA ARG A 67 -6.95 3.20 -14.97
C ARG A 67 -6.79 3.94 -16.30
N ASN A 68 -7.90 4.17 -17.01
CA ASN A 68 -7.90 4.89 -18.29
C ASN A 68 -7.34 6.31 -18.12
N ALA A 69 -7.73 7.00 -17.02
CA ALA A 69 -7.22 8.31 -16.65
C ALA A 69 -5.72 8.30 -16.31
N GLY A 70 -5.16 7.17 -15.88
CA GLY A 70 -3.72 7.01 -15.65
C GLY A 70 -3.32 6.54 -14.27
N LEU A 71 -4.21 5.87 -13.53
CA LEU A 71 -3.85 5.25 -12.26
C LEU A 71 -2.83 4.12 -12.48
N ASP A 72 -1.66 4.21 -11.84
CA ASP A 72 -0.55 3.26 -11.99
C ASP A 72 -0.36 2.33 -10.78
N ALA A 73 -0.68 2.82 -9.58
CA ALA A 73 -0.57 2.01 -8.36
C ALA A 73 -1.65 2.30 -7.32
N MET A 74 -2.00 1.28 -6.54
CA MET A 74 -2.92 1.37 -5.42
C MET A 74 -2.29 0.74 -4.18
N SER A 75 -2.38 1.43 -3.05
CA SER A 75 -2.21 0.84 -1.72
C SER A 75 -3.58 0.75 -1.07
N SER A 76 -4.00 -0.45 -0.67
CA SER A 76 -5.34 -0.64 -0.13
C SER A 76 -5.33 -1.24 1.25
N ASP A 77 -6.15 -0.66 2.13
CA ASP A 77 -6.38 -1.19 3.46
C ASP A 77 -7.39 -2.35 3.43
N VAL A 78 -6.93 -3.56 3.76
CA VAL A 78 -7.81 -4.69 4.12
C VAL A 78 -7.95 -4.67 5.65
N LYS A 79 -9.13 -4.24 6.11
CA LYS A 79 -9.35 -3.89 7.53
C LYS A 79 -9.50 -5.11 8.45
N GLY A 80 -9.60 -6.32 7.92
CA GLY A 80 -9.79 -7.54 8.71
C GLY A 80 -10.72 -8.55 8.03
N CYS A 81 -11.30 -9.41 8.84
CA CYS A 81 -12.22 -10.47 8.45
C CYS A 81 -13.67 -9.96 8.33
N PRO A 82 -14.61 -10.79 7.82
CA PRO A 82 -16.02 -10.39 7.68
C PRO A 82 -16.67 -9.85 8.97
N ASP A 83 -16.29 -10.38 10.15
CA ASP A 83 -16.79 -9.87 11.43
C ASP A 83 -16.37 -8.41 11.69
N THR A 84 -15.08 -8.11 11.50
CA THR A 84 -14.56 -6.74 11.59
C THR A 84 -15.29 -5.81 10.63
N TYR A 85 -15.45 -6.21 9.36
CA TYR A 85 -16.13 -5.39 8.35
C TYR A 85 -17.59 -5.10 8.73
N ARG A 86 -18.33 -6.10 9.22
CA ARG A 86 -19.71 -5.90 9.66
C ARG A 86 -19.80 -4.97 10.87
N ARG A 87 -18.96 -5.18 11.88
CA ARG A 87 -19.01 -4.44 13.15
C ARG A 87 -18.58 -2.99 13.01
N PHE A 88 -17.54 -2.73 12.22
CA PHE A 88 -16.89 -1.41 12.17
C PHE A 88 -17.13 -0.63 10.89
N MET A 89 -17.43 -1.29 9.77
CA MET A 89 -17.53 -0.64 8.45
C MET A 89 -18.94 -0.70 7.84
N GLY A 90 -19.84 -1.51 8.39
CA GLY A 90 -21.17 -1.74 7.79
C GLY A 90 -21.12 -2.49 6.44
N ILE A 91 -20.00 -3.13 6.13
CA ILE A 91 -19.79 -3.89 4.89
C ILE A 91 -19.93 -5.39 5.22
N PRO A 92 -20.71 -6.17 4.46
CA PRO A 92 -20.95 -7.58 4.79
C PRO A 92 -19.71 -8.47 4.74
N ASN A 93 -18.83 -8.24 3.75
CA ASN A 93 -17.67 -9.09 3.49
C ASN A 93 -16.52 -8.31 2.81
N PRO A 94 -15.25 -8.42 3.29
CA PRO A 94 -14.06 -7.91 2.61
C PRO A 94 -13.80 -8.49 1.21
N ASP A 95 -14.42 -9.61 0.83
CA ASP A 95 -14.15 -10.25 -0.46
C ASP A 95 -14.42 -9.34 -1.66
N GLU A 96 -15.37 -8.40 -1.58
CA GLU A 96 -15.61 -7.43 -2.65
C GLU A 96 -14.42 -6.49 -2.85
N ILE A 97 -13.79 -6.06 -1.76
CA ILE A 97 -12.57 -5.24 -1.80
C ILE A 97 -11.43 -6.02 -2.48
N LEU A 98 -11.26 -7.29 -2.11
CA LEU A 98 -10.22 -8.15 -2.68
C LEU A 98 -10.48 -8.48 -4.16
N LYS A 99 -11.74 -8.58 -4.59
CA LYS A 99 -12.09 -8.71 -6.01
C LYS A 99 -11.71 -7.47 -6.80
N THR A 100 -12.00 -6.27 -6.28
CA THR A 100 -11.58 -5.00 -6.90
C THR A 100 -10.06 -4.92 -7.05
N LEU A 101 -9.31 -5.29 -6.02
CA LEU A 101 -7.85 -5.34 -6.08
C LEU A 101 -7.32 -6.41 -7.04
N SER A 102 -7.97 -7.58 -7.11
CA SER A 102 -7.65 -8.62 -8.09
C SER A 102 -7.86 -8.13 -9.53
N GLU A 103 -8.92 -7.37 -9.78
CA GLU A 103 -9.15 -6.75 -11.09
C GLU A 103 -8.13 -5.64 -11.38
N ALA A 104 -7.73 -4.85 -10.39
CA ALA A 104 -6.68 -3.84 -10.55
C ALA A 104 -5.37 -4.46 -11.04
N LEU A 105 -4.98 -5.62 -10.48
CA LEU A 105 -3.83 -6.40 -10.95
C LEU A 105 -3.99 -6.82 -12.43
N ARG A 106 -5.17 -7.28 -12.84
CA ARG A 106 -5.44 -7.67 -14.24
C ARG A 106 -5.35 -6.48 -15.20
N LEU A 107 -5.72 -5.28 -14.73
CA LEU A 107 -5.60 -4.02 -15.47
C LEU A 107 -4.16 -3.46 -15.49
N GLY A 108 -3.21 -4.17 -14.87
CA GLY A 108 -1.80 -3.78 -14.83
C GLY A 108 -1.48 -2.67 -13.82
N ILE A 109 -2.35 -2.44 -12.83
CA ILE A 109 -2.10 -1.54 -11.71
C ILE A 109 -1.21 -2.28 -10.70
N HIS A 110 -0.17 -1.60 -10.19
CA HIS A 110 0.62 -2.12 -9.07
C HIS A 110 -0.21 -2.06 -7.79
N VAL A 111 -0.39 -3.19 -7.10
CA VAL A 111 -1.18 -3.24 -5.86
C VAL A 111 -0.29 -3.61 -4.69
N GLU A 112 -0.50 -2.92 -3.57
CA GLU A 112 0.00 -3.29 -2.25
C GLU A 112 -1.14 -3.28 -1.23
N VAL A 113 -1.08 -4.16 -0.23
CA VAL A 113 -2.11 -4.27 0.81
C VAL A 113 -1.56 -3.85 2.16
N VAL A 114 -2.37 -3.10 2.90
CA VAL A 114 -2.13 -2.75 4.30
C VAL A 114 -3.12 -3.51 5.17
N TYR A 115 -2.62 -4.16 6.22
CA TYR A 115 -3.43 -4.72 7.30
C TYR A 115 -2.99 -4.07 8.61
N LEU A 116 -3.76 -3.07 9.04
CA LEU A 116 -3.59 -2.46 10.36
C LEU A 116 -4.20 -3.38 11.41
N ILE A 117 -3.35 -3.93 12.29
CA ILE A 117 -3.82 -4.79 13.37
C ILE A 117 -4.24 -3.91 14.54
N VAL A 118 -5.51 -3.95 14.92
CA VAL A 118 -6.16 -3.16 15.95
C VAL A 118 -6.70 -4.10 17.03
N PRO A 119 -6.27 -3.96 18.30
CA PRO A 119 -6.68 -4.89 19.34
C PRO A 119 -8.20 -4.89 19.54
N LYS A 120 -8.79 -6.09 19.72
CA LYS A 120 -10.23 -6.33 19.86
C LYS A 120 -11.10 -5.94 18.65
N ALA A 121 -10.50 -5.46 17.57
CA ALA A 121 -11.20 -5.17 16.32
C ALA A 121 -10.87 -6.18 15.22
N ASN A 122 -9.63 -6.68 15.15
CA ASN A 122 -9.23 -7.64 14.12
C ASN A 122 -7.98 -8.47 14.45
N ASP A 123 -7.55 -8.58 15.71
CA ASP A 123 -6.26 -9.17 16.11
C ASP A 123 -6.31 -10.62 16.59
N TRP A 124 -7.47 -11.29 16.49
CA TRP A 124 -7.61 -12.71 16.83
C TRP A 124 -7.22 -13.63 15.66
N ASP A 125 -6.83 -14.86 15.99
CA ASP A 125 -6.18 -15.78 15.05
C ASP A 125 -7.07 -16.10 13.83
N GLU A 126 -8.37 -16.35 14.03
CA GLU A 126 -9.29 -16.63 12.92
C GLU A 126 -9.43 -15.45 11.95
N CYS A 127 -9.33 -14.20 12.46
CA CYS A 127 -9.36 -13.02 11.61
C CYS A 127 -8.09 -12.90 10.77
N ILE A 128 -6.94 -13.10 11.41
CA ILE A 128 -5.62 -13.05 10.80
C ILE A 128 -5.50 -14.12 9.71
N ASP A 129 -5.90 -15.35 10.03
CA ASP A 129 -5.92 -16.48 9.10
C ASP A 129 -6.76 -16.14 7.88
N ARG A 130 -7.98 -15.63 8.10
CA ARG A 130 -8.87 -15.22 7.02
C ARG A 130 -8.26 -14.15 6.12
N VAL A 131 -7.59 -13.15 6.68
CA VAL A 131 -6.93 -12.08 5.89
C VAL A 131 -5.79 -12.64 5.04
N ILE A 132 -4.92 -13.48 5.62
CA ILE A 132 -3.77 -14.05 4.91
C ILE A 132 -4.23 -15.01 3.80
N GLU A 133 -5.19 -15.89 4.10
CA GLU A 133 -5.77 -16.81 3.11
C GLU A 133 -6.42 -16.06 1.96
N ALA A 134 -7.20 -15.02 2.26
CA ALA A 134 -7.86 -14.22 1.25
C ALA A 134 -6.85 -13.43 0.40
N HIS A 135 -5.79 -12.86 1.02
CA HIS A 135 -4.69 -12.23 0.29
C HIS A 135 -4.06 -13.18 -0.72
N LEU A 136 -3.68 -14.38 -0.29
CA LEU A 136 -3.10 -15.40 -1.16
C LEU A 136 -4.07 -15.84 -2.27
N LYS A 137 -5.35 -16.03 -1.93
CA LYS A 137 -6.39 -16.45 -2.88
C LYS A 137 -6.64 -15.43 -3.99
N TYR A 138 -6.78 -14.15 -3.64
CA TYR A 138 -7.21 -13.11 -4.58
C TYR A 138 -6.06 -12.37 -5.25
N LEU A 139 -4.94 -12.18 -4.54
CA LEU A 139 -3.84 -11.31 -4.92
C LEU A 139 -2.53 -12.10 -5.16
N GLY A 140 -2.40 -13.26 -4.53
CA GLY A 140 -1.26 -14.15 -4.68
C GLY A 140 -0.04 -13.78 -3.83
N ALA A 141 0.98 -14.63 -3.89
CA ALA A 141 2.18 -14.54 -3.05
C ALA A 141 3.04 -13.29 -3.29
N LYS A 142 2.99 -12.71 -4.49
CA LYS A 142 3.88 -11.62 -4.89
C LYS A 142 3.39 -10.24 -4.46
N VAL A 143 2.10 -10.07 -4.20
CA VAL A 143 1.54 -8.77 -3.79
C VAL A 143 2.00 -8.46 -2.36
N PRO A 144 2.64 -7.31 -2.13
CA PRO A 144 3.12 -6.93 -0.80
C PRO A 144 2.01 -6.83 0.24
N LEU A 145 2.30 -7.32 1.44
CA LEU A 145 1.45 -7.15 2.63
C LEU A 145 2.21 -6.33 3.69
N HIS A 146 1.65 -5.19 4.07
CA HIS A 146 2.17 -4.32 5.12
C HIS A 146 1.35 -4.52 6.39
N ILE A 147 1.97 -5.08 7.42
CA ILE A 147 1.37 -5.25 8.73
C ILE A 147 1.66 -3.99 9.54
N ASN A 148 0.64 -3.17 9.77
CA ASN A 148 0.83 -1.91 10.46
C ASN A 148 0.42 -2.00 11.93
N ARG A 149 1.21 -1.34 12.77
CA ARG A 149 0.88 -1.12 14.18
C ARG A 149 -0.19 -0.05 14.33
N TYR A 150 -1.21 -0.38 15.12
CA TYR A 150 -2.17 0.58 15.64
C TYR A 150 -1.62 1.34 16.85
N TYR A 151 -2.03 2.61 16.96
CA TYR A 151 -1.88 3.44 18.14
C TYR A 151 -3.26 4.02 18.52
N PRO A 152 -3.55 4.20 19.82
CA PRO A 152 -4.76 4.86 20.30
C PRO A 152 -5.00 6.17 19.58
N ALA A 153 -6.22 6.35 19.06
CA ALA A 153 -6.61 7.55 18.35
C ALA A 153 -8.11 7.77 18.51
N TYR A 154 -8.50 9.03 18.66
CA TYR A 154 -9.89 9.43 18.83
C TYR A 154 -10.58 8.64 19.97
N ASN A 155 -11.76 8.07 19.74
CA ASN A 155 -12.56 7.35 20.73
C ASN A 155 -12.27 5.84 20.81
N TYR A 156 -11.14 5.37 20.28
CA TYR A 156 -10.70 3.98 20.41
C TYR A 156 -9.48 3.93 21.32
N TYR A 157 -9.64 3.30 22.50
CA TYR A 157 -8.72 3.41 23.63
C TYR A 157 -7.90 2.14 23.92
N GLU A 158 -8.05 1.10 23.10
CA GLU A 158 -7.21 -0.09 23.23
C GLU A 158 -5.73 0.30 23.08
N PRO A 159 -4.81 -0.35 23.81
CA PRO A 159 -3.39 0.02 23.78
C PRO A 159 -2.78 -0.18 22.38
N PRO A 160 -1.61 0.41 22.08
CA PRO A 160 -0.93 0.13 20.83
C PRO A 160 -0.68 -1.37 20.66
N THR A 161 -0.92 -1.89 19.45
CA THR A 161 -0.78 -3.34 19.18
C THR A 161 0.60 -3.83 19.60
N PRO A 162 0.71 -4.90 20.40
CA PRO A 162 2.00 -5.42 20.83
C PRO A 162 2.88 -5.81 19.65
N LEU A 163 4.18 -5.50 19.71
CA LEU A 163 5.13 -5.89 18.67
C LEU A 163 5.19 -7.42 18.49
N SER A 164 4.96 -8.18 19.57
CA SER A 164 4.86 -9.65 19.53
C SER A 164 3.71 -10.12 18.63
N THR A 165 2.54 -9.46 18.69
CA THR A 165 1.41 -9.75 17.81
C THR A 165 1.76 -9.48 16.35
N LEU A 166 2.37 -8.33 16.05
CA LEU A 166 2.79 -7.98 14.69
C LEU A 166 3.80 -9.00 14.12
N LYS A 167 4.78 -9.42 14.95
CA LYS A 167 5.76 -10.44 14.57
C LYS A 167 5.11 -11.80 14.33
N LYS A 168 4.15 -12.22 15.15
CA LYS A 168 3.37 -13.45 14.95
C LYS A 168 2.70 -13.46 13.57
N VAL A 169 2.04 -12.35 13.20
CA VAL A 169 1.37 -12.22 11.89
C VAL A 169 2.39 -12.15 10.76
N TYR A 170 3.51 -11.44 10.93
CA TYR A 170 4.61 -11.39 9.96
C TYR A 170 5.15 -12.79 9.66
N ASP A 171 5.50 -13.54 10.69
CA ASP A 171 6.07 -14.88 10.53
C ASP A 171 5.03 -15.82 9.92
N LYS A 172 3.76 -15.69 10.29
CA LYS A 172 2.67 -16.47 9.67
C LYS A 172 2.54 -16.15 8.19
N ALA A 173 2.37 -14.88 7.81
CA ALA A 173 2.23 -14.46 6.41
C ALA A 173 3.39 -14.96 5.53
N LYS A 174 4.63 -14.91 6.05
CA LYS A 174 5.81 -15.44 5.37
C LYS A 174 5.78 -16.97 5.24
N ARG A 175 5.37 -17.70 6.29
CA ARG A 175 5.25 -19.17 6.26
C ARG A 175 4.18 -19.64 5.29
N GLU A 176 3.04 -18.95 5.20
CA GLU A 176 1.95 -19.27 4.26
C GLU A 176 2.32 -18.93 2.80
N GLY A 177 3.42 -18.21 2.58
CA GLY A 177 4.03 -18.03 1.26
C GLY A 177 3.98 -16.62 0.69
N ILE A 178 3.56 -15.60 1.45
CA ILE A 178 3.64 -14.20 0.99
C ILE A 178 5.12 -13.79 0.91
N GLU A 179 5.57 -13.41 -0.29
CA GLU A 179 6.99 -13.14 -0.58
C GLU A 179 7.48 -11.87 0.12
N TYR A 180 6.65 -10.82 0.10
CA TYR A 180 6.97 -9.50 0.63
C TYR A 180 6.01 -9.13 1.75
N VAL A 181 6.51 -9.25 2.99
CA VAL A 181 5.79 -8.83 4.19
C VAL A 181 6.63 -7.78 4.88
N TYR A 182 5.99 -6.72 5.35
CA TYR A 182 6.62 -5.62 6.07
C TYR A 182 5.90 -5.40 7.41
N ILE A 183 6.61 -4.83 8.39
CA ILE A 183 5.98 -4.29 9.60
C ILE A 183 6.23 -2.79 9.65
N GLY A 184 5.15 -2.02 9.57
CA GLY A 184 5.17 -0.56 9.64
C GLY A 184 4.73 -0.02 11.00
N ASN A 185 4.84 1.30 11.17
CA ASN A 185 4.43 2.03 12.38
C ASN A 185 5.13 1.56 13.67
N ILE A 186 6.39 1.09 13.55
CA ILE A 186 7.22 0.67 14.68
C ILE A 186 8.54 1.44 14.67
N ALA A 187 9.23 1.52 15.81
CA ALA A 187 10.48 2.29 15.89
C ALA A 187 11.63 1.70 15.05
N THR A 188 11.75 0.37 15.02
CA THR A 188 12.80 -0.32 14.24
C THR A 188 12.52 -0.27 12.74
N THR A 189 13.59 -0.28 11.94
CA THR A 189 13.55 -0.33 10.48
C THR A 189 13.74 -1.73 9.89
N ASP A 190 14.05 -2.74 10.71
CA ASP A 190 14.45 -4.08 10.26
C ASP A 190 13.41 -4.77 9.35
N TYR A 191 12.14 -4.42 9.55
CA TYR A 191 10.98 -4.94 8.87
C TYR A 191 10.49 -4.07 7.70
N LEU A 192 11.18 -2.97 7.37
CA LEU A 192 10.88 -2.10 6.22
C LEU A 192 11.67 -2.48 4.97
N HIS A 193 12.72 -3.28 5.14
CA HIS A 193 13.63 -3.64 4.05
C HIS A 193 13.00 -4.66 3.11
N THR A 194 13.17 -4.49 1.80
CA THR A 194 12.81 -5.54 0.84
C THR A 194 13.92 -6.57 0.84
N ARG A 195 13.58 -7.79 1.26
CA ARG A 195 14.46 -8.97 1.18
C ARG A 195 14.09 -9.77 -0.05
N CYS A 196 15.10 -10.28 -0.76
CA CYS A 196 14.85 -11.18 -1.88
C CYS A 196 14.17 -12.45 -1.37
N PRO A 197 12.99 -12.83 -1.89
CA PRO A 197 12.26 -14.00 -1.39
C PRO A 197 12.98 -15.31 -1.68
N LYS A 198 13.90 -15.33 -2.67
CA LYS A 198 14.70 -16.52 -2.99
C LYS A 198 15.94 -16.71 -2.09
N CYS A 199 16.69 -15.64 -1.80
CA CYS A 199 17.97 -15.77 -1.08
C CYS A 199 18.06 -15.01 0.25
N GLY A 200 16.99 -14.34 0.68
CA GLY A 200 16.88 -13.65 1.97
C GLY A 200 17.69 -12.35 2.11
N LYS A 201 18.63 -12.08 1.19
CA LYS A 201 19.46 -10.86 1.22
C LYS A 201 18.60 -9.60 1.04
N VAL A 202 18.93 -8.55 1.80
CA VAL A 202 18.34 -7.22 1.64
C VAL A 202 18.76 -6.64 0.28
N VAL A 203 17.78 -6.24 -0.52
CA VAL A 203 17.98 -5.67 -1.86
C VAL A 203 17.47 -4.24 -1.96
N ILE A 204 16.56 -3.83 -1.07
CA ILE A 204 16.18 -2.43 -0.88
C ILE A 204 16.17 -2.14 0.61
N GLU A 205 17.02 -1.20 1.02
CA GLU A 205 17.14 -0.74 2.40
C GLU A 205 16.33 0.54 2.60
N ARG A 206 15.58 0.60 3.70
CA ARG A 206 14.63 1.68 3.98
C ARG A 206 14.71 2.13 5.42
N THR A 207 14.46 3.42 5.60
CA THR A 207 14.09 4.03 6.89
C THR A 207 12.63 4.45 6.83
N HIS A 208 12.10 4.99 7.93
CA HIS A 208 10.77 5.63 7.96
C HIS A 208 10.62 6.79 6.96
N TYR A 209 11.74 7.34 6.47
CA TYR A 209 11.76 8.50 5.56
C TYR A 209 11.97 8.12 4.09
N GLY A 210 12.24 6.84 3.79
CA GLY A 210 12.40 6.38 2.41
C GLY A 210 13.57 5.43 2.20
N VAL A 211 13.90 5.24 0.92
CA VAL A 211 14.91 4.29 0.45
C VAL A 211 16.30 4.86 0.67
N VAL A 212 17.11 4.16 1.47
CA VAL A 212 18.51 4.50 1.73
C VAL A 212 19.42 3.92 0.66
N GLU A 213 19.14 2.68 0.26
CA GLU A 213 19.96 1.96 -0.71
C GLU A 213 19.08 1.06 -1.58
N CYS A 214 19.37 1.04 -2.88
CA CYS A 214 18.78 0.08 -3.80
C CYS A 214 19.86 -0.70 -4.53
N LYS A 215 19.90 -2.01 -4.29
CA LYS A 215 20.91 -2.94 -4.83
C LYS A 215 20.43 -3.67 -6.08
N LEU A 216 19.24 -3.36 -6.57
CA LEU A 216 18.65 -4.04 -7.71
C LEU A 216 19.41 -3.73 -9.00
N THR A 217 19.47 -4.72 -9.89
CA THR A 217 19.91 -4.50 -11.28
C THR A 217 18.96 -3.56 -12.02
N ARG A 218 19.38 -3.06 -13.20
CA ARG A 218 18.55 -2.17 -14.04
C ARG A 218 17.19 -2.78 -14.42
N ASP A 219 17.11 -4.10 -14.48
CA ASP A 219 15.88 -4.85 -14.74
C ASP A 219 15.23 -5.39 -13.45
N ASN A 220 15.42 -4.72 -12.30
CA ASN A 220 14.80 -5.01 -11.00
C ASN A 220 15.03 -6.46 -10.50
N ARG A 221 16.24 -7.01 -10.70
CA ARG A 221 16.63 -8.33 -10.16
C ARG A 221 17.53 -8.19 -8.95
N CYS A 222 17.46 -9.21 -8.10
CA CYS A 222 18.39 -9.41 -7.00
C CYS A 222 19.81 -9.65 -7.56
N PRO A 223 20.80 -8.84 -7.18
CA PRO A 223 22.16 -8.95 -7.71
C PRO A 223 22.87 -10.24 -7.24
N TYR A 224 22.34 -10.90 -6.22
CA TYR A 224 22.96 -12.06 -5.59
C TYR A 224 22.49 -13.41 -6.13
N CYS A 225 21.27 -13.49 -6.70
CA CYS A 225 20.71 -14.75 -7.17
C CYS A 225 19.85 -14.63 -8.45
N GLY A 226 19.73 -13.43 -9.03
CA GLY A 226 19.01 -13.17 -10.28
C GLY A 226 17.48 -13.18 -10.18
N TYR A 227 16.91 -13.41 -8.99
CA TYR A 227 15.45 -13.39 -8.80
C TYR A 227 14.86 -12.01 -9.13
N LYS A 228 13.78 -11.99 -9.92
CA LYS A 228 13.08 -10.75 -10.29
C LYS A 228 12.23 -10.26 -9.12
N ILE A 229 12.56 -9.08 -8.59
CA ILE A 229 11.85 -8.46 -7.48
C ILE A 229 10.65 -7.69 -8.04
N LEU A 230 9.50 -7.79 -7.38
CA LEU A 230 8.29 -7.06 -7.76
C LEU A 230 8.45 -5.58 -7.41
N VAL A 231 9.03 -4.82 -8.34
CA VAL A 231 9.14 -3.37 -8.31
C VAL A 231 8.74 -2.84 -9.67
N VAL A 232 7.80 -1.89 -9.68
CA VAL A 232 7.41 -1.14 -10.86
C VAL A 232 8.23 0.14 -10.94
N GLY A 233 8.69 0.48 -12.14
CA GLY A 233 9.59 1.62 -12.35
C GLY A 233 11.03 1.34 -11.92
N LYS A 234 11.82 2.42 -11.79
CA LYS A 234 13.22 2.35 -11.37
C LYS A 234 13.33 2.54 -9.87
N CYS A 235 13.94 1.59 -9.19
CA CYS A 235 14.28 1.75 -7.79
C CYS A 235 15.38 2.80 -7.61
N ARG A 236 15.16 3.77 -6.73
CA ARG A 236 16.08 4.90 -6.49
C ARG A 236 16.21 5.16 -5.00
N ARG A 237 17.36 5.73 -4.63
CA ARG A 237 17.55 6.32 -3.31
C ARG A 237 16.70 7.59 -3.18
N SER A 238 16.05 7.77 -2.03
CA SER A 238 15.27 8.97 -1.73
C SER A 238 16.17 10.22 -1.69
N ARG A 239 15.74 11.31 -2.33
CA ARG A 239 16.53 12.56 -2.45
C ARG A 239 16.69 13.30 -1.11
N LYS A 240 15.74 13.15 -0.19
CA LYS A 240 15.76 13.71 1.16
C LYS A 240 15.42 12.61 2.16
N LEU A 241 16.30 12.38 3.12
CA LEU A 241 16.09 11.51 4.27
C LEU A 241 16.14 12.41 5.51
N SER A 242 15.12 13.24 5.75
CA SER A 242 15.19 14.27 6.80
C SER A 242 14.49 13.85 8.08
N TYR A 243 15.26 13.87 9.18
CA TYR A 243 14.81 14.00 10.58
C TYR A 243 14.43 15.45 10.91
N ILE A 244 13.51 16.07 10.17
CA ILE A 244 13.06 17.43 10.51
C ILE A 244 11.54 17.40 10.71
N PHE A 245 11.14 16.94 11.90
CA PHE A 245 10.03 17.58 12.60
C PHE A 245 10.67 18.65 13.48
N ILE A 246 10.62 19.91 13.02
CA ILE A 246 10.58 21.06 13.93
C ILE A 246 9.10 21.39 14.08
#